data_AF-A0AAU8JFT3-F1
#
_entry.id   AF-A0AAU8JFT3-F1
#
_cell.length_a   1.000
_cell.length_b   1.000
_cell.length_c   1.000
_cell.angle_alpha   90.00
_cell.angle_beta   90.00
_cell.angle_gamma   90.00
#
_symmetry.space_group_name_H-M   'P 1'
#
loop_
_entity.id
_entity.type
_entity.pdbx_description
1 polymer ?
#
loop_
_entity_poly.entity_id
_entity_poly.type
_entity_poly.pdbx_seq_one_letter_code
_entity_poly.pdbx_strand_id
1 'polypeptide(L)'
;MLNIEQIQKDINELPEEAQTLLIDFIDVLKKRYSLAEKQEVKSHPTLSVRSSTLDILKESGLIGCISAESELYTNYKSVIREGLNCKYE
;
A
#
# COMPACT_ATOMS: atom_id res chain seq x y z
N MET A 1 -32.51 -4.96 -10.88
CA MET A 1 -31.92 -6.30 -10.68
C MET A 1 -30.93 -6.52 -11.80
N LEU A 2 -29.69 -6.87 -11.46
CA LEU A 2 -28.68 -7.23 -12.45
C LEU A 2 -29.04 -8.63 -12.98
N ASN A 3 -29.36 -8.75 -14.27
CA ASN A 3 -29.70 -10.03 -14.87
C ASN A 3 -28.41 -10.72 -15.34
N ILE A 4 -27.96 -11.71 -14.58
CA ILE A 4 -26.71 -12.44 -14.83
C ILE A 4 -26.75 -13.15 -16.19
N GLU A 5 -27.93 -13.63 -16.61
CA GLU A 5 -28.12 -14.30 -17.89
C GLU A 5 -27.90 -13.37 -19.08
N GLN A 6 -28.34 -12.10 -18.96
CA GLN A 6 -28.13 -11.10 -20.01
C GLN A 6 -26.65 -10.77 -20.15
N ILE A 7 -25.93 -10.62 -19.03
CA ILE A 7 -24.50 -10.33 -19.04
C ILE A 7 -23.72 -11.48 -19.67
N GLN A 8 -24.05 -12.73 -19.37
CA GLN A 8 -23.39 -13.88 -19.98
C GLN A 8 -23.62 -13.91 -21.49
N LYS A 9 -24.83 -13.59 -21.94
CA LYS A 9 -25.14 -13.48 -23.36
C LYS A 9 -24.35 -12.36 -24.02
N ASP A 10 -24.32 -11.18 -23.41
CA ASP A 10 -23.59 -10.02 -23.93
C ASP A 10 -22.08 -10.31 -23.99
N ILE A 11 -21.52 -11.02 -23.01
CA ILE A 11 -20.10 -11.43 -23.02
C ILE A 11 -19.81 -12.43 -24.15
N ASN A 12 -20.71 -13.38 -24.40
CA ASN A 12 -20.54 -14.36 -25.47
C ASN A 12 -20.74 -13.77 -26.88
N GLU A 13 -21.50 -12.68 -27.00
CA GLU A 13 -21.67 -11.93 -28.26
C GLU A 13 -20.46 -11.04 -28.59
N LEU A 14 -19.54 -10.82 -27.64
CA LEU A 14 -18.32 -10.05 -27.87
C LEU A 14 -17.27 -10.83 -28.70
N PRO A 15 -16.39 -10.13 -29.43
CA PRO A 15 -15.22 -10.71 -30.08
C PRO A 15 -14.29 -11.43 -29.09
N GLU A 16 -13.53 -12.41 -29.59
CA GLU A 16 -12.63 -13.25 -28.79
C GLU A 16 -11.57 -12.40 -28.05
N GLU A 17 -11.09 -11.31 -28.67
CA GLU A 17 -10.15 -10.36 -28.05
C GLU A 17 -10.78 -9.64 -26.85
N ALA A 18 -12.05 -9.28 -26.94
CA ALA A 18 -12.77 -8.60 -25.86
C ALA A 18 -13.12 -9.55 -24.72
N GLN A 19 -13.44 -10.81 -25.02
CA GLN A 19 -13.64 -11.85 -24.01
C GLN A 19 -12.34 -12.11 -23.22
N THR A 20 -11.21 -12.18 -23.92
CA THR A 20 -9.89 -12.34 -23.29
C THR A 20 -9.58 -11.18 -22.34
N LEU A 21 -9.83 -9.95 -22.77
CA LEU A 21 -9.61 -8.76 -21.93
C LEU A 21 -10.48 -8.77 -20.66
N LEU A 22 -11.72 -9.25 -20.76
CA LEU A 22 -12.61 -9.40 -19.59
C LEU A 22 -12.08 -10.45 -18.61
N ILE A 23 -11.54 -11.56 -19.10
CA ILE A 23 -10.91 -12.60 -18.26
C ILE A 23 -9.71 -12.01 -17.51
N ASP A 24 -8.83 -11.29 -18.21
CA ASP A 24 -7.68 -10.63 -17.60
C ASP A 24 -8.11 -9.64 -16.51
N PHE A 25 -9.14 -8.85 -16.79
CA PHE A 25 -9.67 -7.90 -15.82
C PHE A 25 -10.26 -8.61 -14.58
N ILE A 26 -11.02 -9.69 -14.78
CA ILE A 26 -11.56 -10.51 -13.70
C ILE A 26 -10.43 -11.10 -12.85
N ASP A 27 -9.34 -11.56 -13.46
CA ASP A 27 -8.20 -12.11 -12.73
C ASP A 27 -7.45 -11.06 -11.92
N VAL A 28 -7.32 -9.83 -12.44
CA VAL A 28 -6.78 -8.70 -11.66
C VAL A 28 -7.68 -8.39 -10.46
N LEU A 29 -9.00 -8.38 -10.65
CA LEU A 29 -9.95 -8.16 -9.57
C LEU A 29 -9.84 -9.27 -8.52
N LYS A 30 -9.86 -10.54 -8.92
CA LYS A 30 -9.68 -11.68 -8.02
C LYS A 30 -8.38 -11.57 -7.22
N LYS A 31 -7.26 -11.22 -7.85
CA LYS A 31 -5.98 -11.05 -7.13
C LYS A 31 -6.05 -9.95 -6.07
N ARG A 32 -6.67 -8.80 -6.38
CA ARG A 32 -6.79 -7.69 -5.43
C ARG A 32 -7.71 -8.03 -4.25
N TYR A 33 -8.84 -8.68 -4.51
CA TYR A 33 -9.84 -8.96 -3.47
C TYR A 33 -9.58 -10.27 -2.71
N SER A 34 -8.96 -11.30 -3.32
CA SER A 34 -8.52 -12.50 -2.58
C SER A 34 -7.38 -12.22 -1.60
N LEU A 35 -6.61 -11.15 -1.81
CA LEU A 35 -5.64 -10.69 -0.82
C LEU A 35 -6.33 -10.03 0.39
N ALA A 36 -7.43 -9.30 0.16
CA ALA A 36 -8.22 -8.68 1.22
C ALA A 36 -8.96 -9.73 2.06
N GLU A 37 -9.54 -10.76 1.42
CA GLU A 37 -10.30 -11.81 2.10
C GLU A 37 -9.42 -12.71 3.00
N LYS A 38 -8.12 -12.87 2.67
CA LYS A 38 -7.16 -13.61 3.51
C LYS A 38 -6.70 -12.85 4.76
N GLN A 39 -6.96 -11.55 4.88
CA GLN A 39 -6.59 -10.77 6.06
C GLN A 39 -7.70 -10.71 7.14
N GLU A 40 -8.94 -11.08 6.83
CA GLU A 40 -10.06 -10.95 7.79
C GLU A 40 -10.25 -12.12 8.78
N VAL A 41 -9.54 -13.26 8.64
CA VAL A 41 -9.85 -14.47 9.44
C VAL A 41 -8.82 -14.81 10.53
N LYS A 42 -7.82 -13.96 10.78
CA LYS A 42 -6.94 -14.14 11.94
C LYS A 42 -7.13 -13.02 12.97
N SER A 43 -7.99 -13.36 13.94
CA SER A 43 -8.01 -12.90 15.33
C SER A 43 -8.43 -11.44 15.62
N HIS A 44 -9.68 -11.29 16.04
CA HIS A 44 -10.04 -10.42 17.16
C HIS A 44 -9.84 -11.21 18.48
N PRO A 45 -9.59 -10.59 19.67
CA PRO A 45 -10.29 -9.38 20.11
C PRO A 45 -9.48 -8.33 20.89
N THR A 46 -10.11 -7.18 21.11
CA THR A 46 -9.78 -6.15 22.11
C THR A 46 -8.57 -5.27 21.80
N LEU A 47 -8.81 -4.09 21.20
CA LEU A 47 -8.68 -2.83 21.91
C LEU A 47 -9.13 -1.67 21.02
N SER A 48 -10.04 -0.90 21.59
CA SER A 48 -10.45 0.42 21.16
C SER A 48 -9.24 1.35 21.07
N VAL A 49 -8.57 1.41 19.93
CA VAL A 49 -7.97 2.63 19.39
C VAL A 49 -7.93 2.42 17.87
N ARG A 50 -8.73 3.17 17.10
CA ARG A 50 -8.46 3.33 15.68
C ARG A 50 -7.11 4.03 15.57
N SER A 51 -6.02 3.28 15.48
CA SER A 51 -4.73 3.83 15.10
C SER A 51 -4.94 4.46 13.73
N SER A 52 -4.73 5.77 13.64
CA SER A 52 -4.75 6.46 12.36
C SER A 52 -3.73 5.77 11.46
N THR A 53 -3.91 5.80 10.14
CA THR A 53 -2.88 5.33 9.21
C THR A 53 -1.51 5.90 9.56
N LEU A 54 -1.47 7.14 10.09
CA LEU A 54 -0.27 7.77 10.63
C LEU A 54 0.37 6.98 11.77
N ASP A 55 -0.41 6.51 12.74
CA ASP A 55 0.09 5.77 13.91
C ASP A 55 0.70 4.43 13.49
N ILE A 56 0.09 3.73 12.52
CA ILE A 56 0.62 2.48 11.95
C ILE A 56 1.95 2.73 11.23
N LEU A 57 2.05 3.84 10.48
CA LEU A 57 3.27 4.21 9.78
C LEU A 57 4.38 4.68 10.73
N LYS A 58 4.00 5.22 11.90
CA LYS A 58 4.93 5.58 12.97
C LYS A 58 5.46 4.36 13.71
N GLU A 59 4.59 3.40 14.03
CA GLU A 59 4.98 2.14 14.68
C GLU A 59 5.86 1.27 13.78
N SER A 60 5.62 1.26 12.46
CA SER A 60 6.46 0.55 11.48
C SER A 60 7.81 1.23 11.21
N GLY A 61 8.09 2.38 11.82
CA GLY A 61 9.31 3.15 11.58
C GLY A 61 9.39 3.75 10.17
N LEU A 62 8.29 3.76 9.41
CA LEU A 62 8.25 4.36 8.07
C LEU A 62 8.16 5.88 8.15
N ILE A 63 7.45 6.40 9.15
CA ILE A 63 7.28 7.83 9.42
C ILE A 63 7.83 8.12 10.81
N GLY A 64 8.78 9.08 10.91
CA GLY A 64 9.39 9.47 12.19
C GLY A 64 10.85 9.06 12.36
N CYS A 65 11.47 8.40 11.36
CA CYS A 65 12.91 8.13 11.32
C CYS A 65 13.79 9.36 11.01
N ILE A 66 13.32 10.55 11.31
CA ILE A 66 14.22 11.67 11.57
C ILE A 66 14.12 11.99 13.06
N SER A 67 14.84 11.21 13.87
CA SER A 67 15.43 11.80 15.07
C SER A 67 16.47 12.78 14.54
N ALA A 68 16.01 13.94 14.10
CA ALA A 68 16.89 15.04 13.81
C ALA A 68 17.30 15.53 15.19
N GLU A 69 18.59 15.45 15.50
CA GLU A 69 19.16 16.20 16.61
C GLU A 69 18.57 17.62 16.52
N SER A 70 18.06 18.16 17.63
CA SER A 70 17.35 19.44 17.64
C SER A 70 18.16 20.60 17.05
N GLU A 71 19.48 20.41 16.95
CA GLU A 71 20.43 21.34 16.36
C GLU A 71 20.73 21.09 14.88
N LEU A 72 20.28 19.99 14.27
CA LEU A 72 20.57 19.69 12.87
C LEU A 72 19.98 20.76 11.94
N TYR A 73 18.79 21.28 12.24
CA TYR A 73 18.19 22.34 11.44
C TYR A 73 19.06 23.62 11.42
N THR A 74 19.70 23.95 12.54
CA THR A 74 20.53 25.15 12.68
C THR A 74 21.98 24.92 12.24
N ASN A 75 22.50 23.70 12.44
CA ASN A 75 23.91 23.35 12.32
C ASN A 75 24.18 22.30 11.22
N TYR A 76 23.22 21.99 10.33
CA TYR A 76 23.42 20.96 9.28
C TYR A 76 24.67 21.21 8.44
N LYS A 77 25.01 22.49 8.19
CA LYS A 77 26.19 22.86 7.39
C LYS A 77 27.50 22.48 8.06
N SER A 78 27.61 22.58 9.39
CA SER A 78 28.82 22.18 10.11
C SER A 78 28.91 20.65 10.19
N VAL A 79 27.80 19.98 10.50
CA VAL A 79 27.74 18.51 10.57
C VAL A 79 28.11 17.86 9.22
N ILE A 80 27.59 18.37 8.10
CA ILE A 80 27.94 17.88 6.76
C ILE A 80 29.42 18.12 6.45
N ARG A 81 29.96 19.28 6.81
CA ARG A 81 31.35 19.63 6.56
C ARG A 81 32.31 18.73 7.34
N GLU A 82 32.01 18.48 8.61
CA GLU A 82 32.79 17.59 9.47
C GLU A 82 32.72 16.14 8.97
N GLY A 83 31.53 15.66 8.63
CA GLY A 83 31.37 14.32 8.04
C GLY A 83 32.08 14.14 6.69
N LEU A 84 32.16 15.20 5.87
CA LEU A 84 32.93 15.17 4.62
C LEU A 84 34.43 15.10 4.89
N ASN A 85 34.94 15.90 5.82
CA ASN A 85 36.36 15.86 6.17
C ASN A 85 36.75 14.49 6.73
N CYS A 86 35.97 13.93 7.67
CA CYS A 86 36.26 12.62 8.26
C CYS A 86 36.18 11.44 7.28
N LYS A 87 35.52 11.59 6.13
CA LYS A 87 35.33 10.50 5.15
C LYS A 87 36.37 10.49 4.02
N TYR A 88 37.03 11.63 3.81
CA TYR A 88 37.97 11.82 2.71
C TYR A 88 39.38 12.23 3.16
N GLU A 89 39.65 12.26 4.47
CA GLU A 89 41.00 12.07 5.03
C GLU A 89 41.33 10.57 5.14
#